data_AF-A0A1G9X311-F1
#
_entry.id   AF-A0A1G9X311-F1
#
_cell.length_a   1.000
_cell.length_b   1.000
_cell.length_c   1.000
_cell.angle_alpha   90.00
_cell.angle_beta   90.00
_cell.angle_gamma   90.00
#
_symmetry.space_group_name_H-M   'P 1'
#
loop_
_entity.id
_entity.type
_entity.pdbx_description
1 polymer ?
#
loop_
_entity_poly.entity_id
_entity_poly.type
_entity_poly.pdbx_seq_one_letter_code
_entity_poly.pdbx_strand_id
1 'polypeptide(L)'
;MAEETGYINCSIKDKLGSVIEKKLDEFDNNALFQMTSHYYLCELINDERIAQQLDNYELAQEFTPEWVSINDAIGQNEKVMNSLGSEKNSWIKREIFVLKELKNKLRL
;
A
#
# COMPACT_ATOMS: atom_id res chain seq x y z
N MET A 1 -6.85 -7.61 -0.11
CA MET A 1 -6.75 -8.08 1.30
C MET A 1 -6.32 -9.54 1.32
N ALA A 2 -7.20 -10.52 1.08
CA ALA A 2 -6.84 -11.95 1.16
C ALA A 2 -5.79 -12.39 0.12
N GLU A 3 -5.86 -11.85 -1.10
CA GLU A 3 -4.92 -12.12 -2.19
C GLU A 3 -3.45 -11.90 -1.78
N GLU A 4 -3.12 -10.68 -1.37
CA GLU A 4 -1.74 -10.31 -1.00
C GLU A 4 -1.35 -10.73 0.43
N THR A 5 -2.29 -10.79 1.38
CA THR A 5 -1.95 -10.99 2.81
C THR A 5 -2.28 -12.37 3.37
N GLY A 6 -3.12 -13.14 2.66
CA GLY A 6 -3.65 -14.42 3.12
C GLY A 6 -4.74 -14.32 4.19
N TYR A 7 -4.95 -13.18 4.86
CA TYR A 7 -5.99 -13.06 5.90
C TYR A 7 -7.39 -13.05 5.30
N ILE A 8 -8.25 -13.93 5.81
CA ILE A 8 -9.62 -14.10 5.29
C ILE A 8 -10.70 -13.54 6.22
N ASN A 9 -10.38 -13.31 7.51
CA ASN A 9 -11.35 -12.88 8.52
C ASN A 9 -11.04 -11.47 9.01
N CYS A 10 -11.54 -10.46 8.30
CA CYS A 10 -11.44 -9.06 8.71
C CYS A 10 -12.80 -8.37 8.75
N SER A 11 -12.99 -7.48 9.72
CA SER A 11 -14.11 -6.55 9.76
C SER A 11 -13.69 -5.19 9.18
N ILE A 12 -14.46 -4.68 8.22
CA ILE A 12 -14.29 -3.32 7.70
C ILE A 12 -14.98 -2.37 8.67
N LYS A 13 -14.24 -1.40 9.19
CA LYS A 13 -14.74 -0.34 10.07
C LYS A 13 -15.09 0.88 9.22
N ASP A 14 -14.27 1.92 9.27
CA ASP A 14 -14.55 3.20 8.65
C ASP A 14 -13.79 3.40 7.34
N LYS A 15 -14.40 4.12 6.40
CA LYS A 15 -13.68 4.69 5.26
C LYS A 15 -12.84 5.88 5.75
N LEU A 16 -11.54 5.77 5.64
CA LEU A 16 -10.60 6.81 6.11
C LEU A 16 -10.42 7.93 5.08
N GLY A 17 -10.53 7.62 3.79
CA GLY A 17 -10.44 8.60 2.72
C GLY A 17 -10.12 7.98 1.36
N SER A 18 -9.70 8.83 0.43
CA SER A 18 -9.21 8.42 -0.88
C SER A 18 -8.14 9.36 -1.39
N VAL A 19 -7.24 8.83 -2.22
CA VAL A 19 -6.18 9.59 -2.90
C VAL A 19 -6.34 9.41 -4.40
N ILE A 20 -6.17 10.50 -5.14
CA ILE A 20 -6.12 10.48 -6.60
C ILE A 20 -4.67 10.74 -7.01
N GLU A 21 -4.06 9.75 -7.65
CA GLU A 21 -2.74 9.85 -8.26
C GLU A 21 -2.89 10.11 -9.75
N LYS A 22 -2.13 11.08 -10.28
CA LYS A 22 -2.08 11.39 -11.71
C LYS A 22 -0.62 11.51 -12.15
N LYS A 23 -0.28 10.86 -13.24
CA LYS A 23 1.04 10.93 -13.88
C LYS A 23 0.90 10.70 -15.39
N LEU A 24 1.97 10.96 -16.14
CA LEU A 24 2.06 10.46 -17.51
C LEU A 24 1.97 8.94 -17.49
N ASP A 25 1.27 8.37 -18.45
CA ASP A 25 1.17 6.92 -18.55
C ASP A 25 2.53 6.31 -18.90
N GLU A 26 2.86 5.17 -18.28
CA GLU A 26 4.16 4.51 -18.42
C GLU A 26 4.28 3.73 -19.75
N PHE A 27 3.14 3.43 -20.40
CA PHE A 27 3.07 2.66 -21.64
C PHE A 27 2.64 3.51 -22.84
N ASP A 28 1.91 4.60 -22.63
CA ASP A 28 1.50 5.55 -23.65
C ASP A 28 1.85 7.00 -23.29
N ASN A 29 2.89 7.54 -23.93
CA ASN A 29 3.34 8.92 -23.72
C ASN A 29 2.32 10.01 -24.10
N ASN A 30 1.23 9.65 -24.79
CA ASN A 30 0.13 10.57 -25.11
C ASN A 30 -1.08 10.42 -24.17
N ALA A 31 -0.97 9.57 -23.15
CA ALA A 31 -2.03 9.34 -22.17
C ALA A 31 -1.63 9.82 -20.77
N LEU A 32 -2.65 10.05 -19.95
CA LEU A 32 -2.52 10.29 -18.51
C LEU A 32 -3.00 9.06 -17.77
N PHE A 33 -2.14 8.52 -16.92
CA PHE A 33 -2.54 7.54 -15.93
C PHE A 33 -3.23 8.24 -14.75
N GLN A 34 -4.37 7.71 -14.33
CA GLN A 34 -5.05 8.14 -13.11
C GLN A 34 -5.46 6.92 -12.28
N MET A 35 -5.10 6.91 -11.00
CA MET A 35 -5.59 5.92 -10.05
C MET A 35 -6.31 6.60 -8.89
N THR A 36 -7.46 6.05 -8.49
CA THR A 36 -8.16 6.45 -7.27
C THR A 36 -8.07 5.32 -6.26
N SER A 37 -7.32 5.53 -5.19
CA SER A 37 -7.18 4.57 -4.09
C SER A 37 -8.14 4.91 -2.96
N HIS A 38 -8.87 3.92 -2.45
CA HIS A 38 -9.76 4.07 -1.30
C HIS A 38 -9.18 3.34 -0.09
N TYR A 39 -9.09 4.04 1.04
CA TYR A 39 -8.49 3.49 2.26
C TYR A 39 -9.56 3.27 3.32
N TYR A 40 -9.57 2.07 3.91
CA TYR A 40 -10.50 1.63 4.94
C TYR A 40 -9.73 1.16 6.17
N LEU A 41 -10.24 1.49 7.35
CA LEU A 41 -9.79 0.90 8.60
C LEU A 41 -10.36 -0.51 8.70
N CYS A 42 -9.49 -1.50 8.85
CA CYS A 42 -9.87 -2.90 8.99
C CYS A 42 -9.30 -3.45 10.30
N GLU A 43 -10.03 -4.38 10.91
CA GLU A 43 -9.58 -5.10 12.10
C GLU A 43 -9.70 -6.60 11.84
N LEU A 44 -8.64 -7.34 12.13
CA LEU A 44 -8.69 -8.81 12.07
C LEU A 44 -9.61 -9.34 13.16
N ILE A 45 -10.49 -10.25 12.79
CA ILE A 45 -11.33 -10.99 13.73
C ILE A 45 -10.51 -12.12 14.37
N ASN A 46 -9.65 -12.75 13.56
CA ASN A 46 -8.68 -13.75 13.98
C ASN A 46 -7.49 -13.77 13.00
N ASP A 47 -6.51 -14.62 13.26
CA ASP A 47 -5.28 -14.79 12.49
C ASP A 47 -5.36 -15.91 11.44
N GLU A 48 -6.56 -16.40 11.10
CA GLU A 48 -6.74 -17.42 10.08
C GLU A 48 -6.27 -16.91 8.71
N ARG A 49 -5.41 -17.70 8.05
CA ARG A 49 -4.84 -17.38 6.74
C ARG A 49 -4.98 -18.52 5.75
N ILE A 50 -5.09 -18.14 4.48
CA ILE A 50 -4.86 -18.99 3.32
C ILE A 50 -3.52 -18.61 2.67
N ALA A 51 -3.06 -19.43 1.72
CA ALA A 51 -1.90 -19.08 0.91
C ALA A 51 -2.16 -17.79 0.11
N GLN A 52 -1.14 -16.91 0.03
CA GLN A 52 -1.21 -15.72 -0.82
C GLN A 52 -1.44 -16.14 -2.28
N GLN A 53 -2.19 -15.33 -3.02
CA GLN A 53 -2.51 -15.52 -4.43
C GLN A 53 -1.89 -14.38 -5.25
N LEU A 54 -0.57 -14.22 -5.09
CA LEU A 54 0.19 -13.11 -5.69
C LEU A 54 0.24 -13.21 -7.21
N ASP A 55 0.22 -12.06 -7.88
CA ASP A 55 0.48 -11.99 -9.31
C ASP A 55 1.98 -12.22 -9.63
N ASN A 56 2.32 -12.30 -10.92
CA ASN A 56 3.69 -12.59 -11.35
C ASN A 56 4.71 -11.54 -10.88
N TYR A 57 4.31 -10.27 -10.81
CA TYR A 57 5.19 -9.18 -10.42
C TYR A 57 5.40 -9.14 -8.91
N GLU A 58 4.33 -9.35 -8.14
CA GLU A 58 4.36 -9.46 -6.68
C GLU A 58 5.17 -10.67 -6.21
N LEU A 59 5.03 -11.82 -6.89
CA LEU A 59 5.87 -13.00 -6.66
C LEU A 59 7.34 -12.70 -6.95
N ALA A 60 7.63 -12.03 -8.07
CA ALA A 60 9.00 -11.68 -8.45
C ALA A 60 9.66 -10.68 -7.46
N GLN A 61 8.85 -9.92 -6.72
CA GLN A 61 9.31 -9.03 -5.65
C GLN A 61 9.20 -9.63 -4.25
N GLU A 62 8.85 -10.91 -4.13
CA GLU A 62 8.80 -11.64 -2.87
C GLU A 62 7.89 -10.97 -1.83
N PHE A 63 6.70 -10.50 -2.24
CA PHE A 63 5.77 -9.83 -1.33
C PHE A 63 5.38 -10.72 -0.15
N THR A 64 5.64 -10.23 1.07
CA THR A 64 5.22 -10.89 2.31
C THR A 64 4.46 -9.94 3.24
N PRO A 65 3.33 -10.37 3.84
CA PRO A 65 2.57 -9.56 4.78
C PRO A 65 3.22 -9.58 6.17
N GLU A 66 3.63 -8.42 6.64
CA GLU A 66 4.26 -8.24 7.95
C GLU A 66 3.52 -7.24 8.83
N TRP A 67 3.42 -7.54 10.12
CA TRP A 67 2.91 -6.58 11.11
C TRP A 67 4.04 -5.66 11.57
N VAL A 68 3.91 -4.38 11.27
CA VAL A 68 4.90 -3.36 11.63
C VAL A 68 4.23 -2.14 12.23
N SER A 69 4.99 -1.34 12.99
CA SER A 69 4.48 -0.04 13.45
C SER A 69 4.36 0.93 12.26
N ILE A 70 3.47 1.91 12.37
CA ILE A 70 3.31 2.93 11.32
C ILE A 70 4.60 3.73 11.09
N ASN A 71 5.43 3.90 12.14
CA ASN A 71 6.72 4.58 12.05
C ASN A 71 7.74 3.76 11.28
N ASP A 72 7.77 2.44 11.51
CA ASP A 72 8.67 1.54 10.77
C ASP A 72 8.30 1.47 9.30
N ALA A 73 7.00 1.39 8.99
CA ALA A 73 6.50 1.42 7.61
C ALA A 73 6.90 2.71 6.87
N ILE A 74 6.66 3.88 7.49
CA ILE A 74 7.08 5.18 6.92
C ILE A 74 8.59 5.22 6.73
N GLY A 75 9.35 4.84 7.76
CA GLY A 75 10.81 4.91 7.74
C GLY A 75 11.45 3.99 6.69
N GLN A 76 10.91 2.79 6.48
CA GLN A 76 11.39 1.91 5.41
C GLN A 76 11.05 2.45 4.02
N ASN A 77 9.83 2.95 3.82
CA ASN A 77 9.45 3.54 2.54
C ASN A 77 10.33 4.75 2.19
N GLU A 78 10.64 5.61 3.16
CA GLU A 78 11.56 6.74 2.98
C GLU A 78 12.99 6.29 2.64
N LYS A 79 13.50 5.25 3.29
CA LYS A 79 14.82 4.68 2.98
C LYS A 79 14.88 4.16 1.54
N VAL A 80 13.86 3.40 1.13
CA VAL A 80 13.76 2.84 -0.24
C VAL A 80 13.67 3.96 -1.28
N MET A 81 12.85 4.99 -1.01
CA MET A 81 12.72 6.15 -1.90
C MET A 81 14.05 6.89 -2.09
N ASN A 82 14.84 7.01 -1.02
CA ASN A 82 16.15 7.68 -1.06
C ASN A 82 17.26 6.84 -1.69
N SER A 83 17.19 5.50 -1.59
CA SER A 83 18.26 4.60 -2.07
C SER A 83 18.11 4.17 -3.53
N LEU A 84 16.88 3.90 -3.98
CA LEU A 84 16.61 3.36 -5.33
C LEU A 84 16.14 4.41 -6.34
N GLY A 85 15.84 5.63 -5.87
CA GLY A 85 15.17 6.66 -6.66
C GLY A 85 13.69 6.33 -6.90
N SER A 86 12.86 7.35 -7.11
CA SER A 86 11.40 7.17 -7.21
C SER A 86 10.91 6.50 -8.49
N GLU A 87 11.79 6.17 -9.43
CA GLU A 87 11.41 5.66 -10.76
C GLU A 87 11.10 4.17 -10.78
N LYS A 88 11.66 3.38 -9.84
CA LYS A 88 11.36 1.94 -9.77
C LYS A 88 10.03 1.62 -9.10
N ASN A 89 9.64 2.41 -8.09
CA ASN A 89 8.42 2.21 -7.31
C ASN A 89 7.63 3.51 -7.25
N SER A 90 6.98 3.89 -8.34
CA SER A 90 6.30 5.18 -8.47
C SER A 90 5.22 5.40 -7.40
N TRP A 91 4.59 4.33 -6.91
CA TRP A 91 3.60 4.37 -5.84
C TRP A 91 4.16 4.68 -4.44
N ILE A 92 5.48 4.55 -4.20
CA ILE A 92 6.04 4.72 -2.85
C ILE A 92 5.80 6.12 -2.28
N LYS A 93 5.75 7.13 -3.16
CA LYS A 93 5.39 8.52 -2.80
C LYS A 93 3.98 8.60 -2.23
N ARG A 94 3.03 7.92 -2.90
CA ARG A 94 1.64 7.84 -2.45
C ARG A 94 1.54 7.12 -1.11
N GLU A 95 2.25 6.01 -0.94
CA GLU A 95 2.24 5.23 0.30
C GLU A 95 2.79 6.04 1.50
N ILE A 96 3.93 6.72 1.33
CA ILE A 96 4.49 7.60 2.38
C ILE A 96 3.51 8.72 2.75
N PHE A 97 2.89 9.35 1.73
CA PHE A 97 1.89 10.40 1.94
C PHE A 97 0.71 9.87 2.75
N VAL A 98 0.10 8.75 2.33
CA VAL A 98 -1.05 8.17 3.03
C VAL A 98 -0.71 7.77 4.45
N LEU A 99 0.41 7.08 4.69
CA LEU A 99 0.80 6.65 6.03
C LEU A 99 0.99 7.85 6.98
N LYS A 100 1.58 8.96 6.51
CA LYS A 100 1.73 10.18 7.30
C LYS A 100 0.38 10.82 7.63
N GLU A 101 -0.53 10.90 6.66
CA GLU A 101 -1.88 11.41 6.88
C GLU A 101 -2.66 10.54 7.87
N LEU A 102 -2.57 9.21 7.73
CA LEU A 102 -3.20 8.25 8.65
C LEU A 102 -2.64 8.36 10.06
N LYS A 103 -1.32 8.49 10.20
CA LYS A 103 -0.65 8.70 11.49
C LYS A 103 -1.20 9.94 12.20
N ASN A 104 -1.28 11.07 11.48
CA ASN A 104 -1.81 12.31 12.03
C ASN A 104 -3.30 12.21 12.39
N LYS A 105 -4.11 11.62 11.50
CA LYS A 105 -5.57 11.49 11.66
C LYS A 105 -5.95 10.56 12.81
N LEU A 106 -5.24 9.45 12.97
CA LEU A 106 -5.51 8.42 13.97
C LEU A 106 -4.69 8.61 15.28
N ARG A 107 -3.79 9.60 15.31
CA ARG A 107 -2.89 9.88 16.44
C ARG A 107 -2.02 8.67 16.82
N LEU A 108 -1.42 8.04 15.81
CA LEU A 108 -0.53 6.88 15.92
C LEU A 108 0.96 7.27 15.98
#